data_AF-A0A523KAF9-F1
#
_entry.id   AF-A0A523KAF9-F1
#
_cell.length_a   1.000
_cell.length_b   1.000
_cell.length_c   1.000
_cell.angle_alpha   90.00
_cell.angle_beta   90.00
_cell.angle_gamma   90.00
#
_symmetry.space_group_name_H-M   'P 1'
#
loop_
_entity.id
_entity.type
_entity.pdbx_description
1 polymer ?
#
loop_
_entity_poly.entity_id
_entity_poly.type
_entity_poly.pdbx_seq_one_letter_code
_entity_poly.pdbx_strand_id
1 'polypeptide(L)'
;MTADFQRRLRRIGEQRSLRNHPLHRELVEGALSPAALRSWVTSEFALASSELRADAPETLEAWLDLAQAVGEDRAATLLGERTLPAVGEACGLLLESMQAATPLDAISGSLTDLFLAERLAESAASFEKHHGWVDPKARTALAGLGQRADRRASAALDFVEAHATTDGLRGGCVAALEQRFEIHRSVFDAVSKANAHLRLSGAAQRRADPVDGRPMVVLPERAVRLNPSGDEILTLCDGSRSALDVASELQNRHPEVARLEEDVHAFLSEMEGLGVLERRVSSS
;
A
#
# COMPACT_ATOMS: atom_id res chain seq x y z
N MET A 1 -13.17 -30.67 -13.27
CA MET A 1 -12.56 -30.41 -11.95
C MET A 1 -13.54 -30.81 -10.85
N THR A 2 -13.10 -31.43 -9.74
CA THR A 2 -13.99 -31.69 -8.61
C THR A 2 -14.37 -30.37 -7.94
N ALA A 3 -15.64 -30.18 -7.61
CA ALA A 3 -16.14 -29.00 -6.91
C ALA A 3 -15.35 -28.68 -5.62
N ASP A 4 -14.61 -29.64 -5.06
CA ASP A 4 -13.68 -29.47 -3.94
C ASP A 4 -12.49 -28.55 -4.24
N PHE A 5 -11.89 -28.60 -5.44
CA PHE A 5 -10.71 -27.79 -5.74
C PHE A 5 -11.06 -26.31 -5.88
N GLN A 6 -12.14 -26.01 -6.59
CA GLN A 6 -12.74 -24.67 -6.66
C GLN A 6 -13.06 -24.11 -5.27
N ARG A 7 -13.72 -24.91 -4.41
CA ARG A 7 -14.01 -24.53 -3.03
C ARG A 7 -12.74 -24.22 -2.24
N ARG A 8 -11.66 -24.97 -2.46
CA ARG A 8 -10.36 -24.72 -1.83
C ARG A 8 -9.78 -23.37 -2.25
N LEU A 9 -9.75 -23.06 -3.56
CA LEU A 9 -9.25 -21.77 -4.06
C LEU A 9 -10.04 -20.60 -3.49
N ARG A 10 -11.38 -20.70 -3.46
CA ARG A 10 -12.25 -19.67 -2.88
C ARG A 10 -11.98 -19.47 -1.39
N ARG A 11 -11.87 -20.55 -0.62
CA ARG A 11 -11.54 -20.49 0.82
C ARG A 11 -10.21 -19.80 1.09
N ILE A 12 -9.17 -20.10 0.29
CA ILE A 12 -7.86 -19.46 0.43
C ILE A 12 -8.00 -17.95 0.23
N GLY A 13 -8.70 -17.54 -0.82
CA GLY A 13 -8.88 -16.12 -1.08
C GLY A 13 -9.75 -15.42 -0.03
N GLU A 14 -10.79 -16.05 0.51
CA GLU A 14 -11.54 -15.50 1.65
C GLU A 14 -10.64 -15.26 2.88
N GLN A 15 -9.76 -16.22 3.19
CA GLN A 15 -8.84 -16.14 4.34
C GLN A 15 -7.73 -15.11 4.14
N ARG A 16 -7.27 -14.91 2.90
CA ARG A 16 -6.14 -14.05 2.55
C ARG A 16 -6.56 -12.73 1.89
N SER A 17 -7.87 -12.48 1.77
CA SER A 17 -8.40 -11.30 1.12
C SER A 17 -7.93 -10.02 1.83
N LEU A 18 -7.44 -9.08 1.03
CA LEU A 18 -7.07 -7.74 1.47
C LEU A 18 -8.28 -6.92 1.97
N ARG A 19 -9.51 -7.40 1.75
CA ARG A 19 -10.70 -6.82 2.36
C ARG A 19 -10.60 -6.73 3.88
N ASN A 20 -9.91 -7.69 4.51
CA ASN A 20 -9.69 -7.71 5.96
C ASN A 20 -8.47 -6.91 6.42
N HIS A 21 -7.69 -6.36 5.49
CA HIS A 21 -6.50 -5.58 5.81
C HIS A 21 -6.87 -4.25 6.51
N PRO A 22 -6.12 -3.81 7.53
CA PRO A 22 -6.37 -2.54 8.21
C PRO A 22 -6.55 -1.34 7.25
N LEU A 23 -5.64 -1.18 6.29
CA LEU A 23 -5.76 -0.14 5.24
C LEU A 23 -7.11 -0.14 4.53
N HIS A 24 -7.62 -1.31 4.10
CA HIS A 24 -8.90 -1.36 3.39
C HIS A 24 -10.07 -1.02 4.32
N ARG A 25 -10.00 -1.45 5.58
CA ARG A 25 -11.02 -1.10 6.58
C ARG A 25 -11.06 0.40 6.83
N GLU A 26 -9.91 1.03 7.04
CA GLU A 26 -9.81 2.49 7.17
C GLU A 26 -10.34 3.22 5.94
N LEU A 27 -10.11 2.66 4.73
CA LEU A 27 -10.66 3.19 3.48
C LEU A 27 -12.18 3.16 3.52
N VAL A 28 -12.77 2.00 3.82
CA VAL A 28 -14.21 1.79 3.82
C VAL A 28 -14.92 2.61 4.91
N GLU A 29 -14.27 2.79 6.05
CA GLU A 29 -14.76 3.59 7.18
C GLU A 29 -14.56 5.10 6.99
N GLY A 30 -13.81 5.52 5.97
CA GLY A 30 -13.51 6.92 5.69
C GLY A 30 -12.45 7.54 6.61
N ALA A 31 -11.68 6.71 7.33
CA ALA A 31 -10.62 7.13 8.23
C ALA A 31 -9.28 7.40 7.52
N LEU A 32 -9.18 6.99 6.26
CA LEU A 32 -7.97 7.10 5.44
C LEU A 32 -7.71 8.57 5.03
N SER A 33 -6.52 9.09 5.33
CA SER A 33 -6.14 10.46 4.96
C SER A 33 -6.03 10.63 3.43
N PRO A 34 -6.15 11.85 2.87
CA PRO A 34 -5.99 12.07 1.44
C PRO A 34 -4.63 11.61 0.89
N ALA A 35 -3.54 11.81 1.63
CA ALA A 35 -2.20 11.36 1.23
C ALA A 35 -2.12 9.83 1.16
N ALA A 36 -2.69 9.17 2.17
CA ALA A 36 -2.70 7.72 2.26
C ALA A 36 -3.61 7.08 1.20
N LEU A 37 -4.72 7.73 0.84
CA LEU A 37 -5.61 7.30 -0.24
C LEU A 37 -4.91 7.40 -1.60
N ARG A 38 -4.18 8.49 -1.86
CA ARG A 38 -3.35 8.63 -3.07
C ARG A 38 -2.25 7.59 -3.12
N SER A 39 -1.55 7.37 -2.01
CA SER A 39 -0.50 6.34 -1.88
C SER A 39 -1.04 4.94 -2.14
N TRP A 40 -2.26 4.62 -1.69
CA TRP A 40 -2.94 3.38 -2.04
C TRP A 40 -3.20 3.27 -3.55
N VAL A 41 -3.78 4.30 -4.19
CA VAL A 41 -4.07 4.28 -5.64
C VAL A 41 -2.81 4.12 -6.48
N THR A 42 -1.74 4.88 -6.18
CA THR A 42 -0.48 4.78 -6.93
C THR A 42 0.21 3.43 -6.74
N SER A 43 0.10 2.84 -5.55
CA SER A 43 0.66 1.52 -5.26
C SER A 43 -0.12 0.39 -5.94
N GLU A 44 -1.45 0.49 -6.00
CA GLU A 44 -2.28 -0.46 -6.77
C GLU A 44 -2.01 -0.33 -8.28
N PHE A 45 -1.80 0.89 -8.80
CA PHE A 45 -1.40 1.08 -10.18
C PHE A 45 -0.05 0.42 -10.47
N ALA A 46 0.96 0.62 -9.62
CA ALA A 46 2.27 -0.01 -9.78
C ALA A 46 2.16 -1.54 -9.84
N LEU A 47 1.38 -2.11 -8.92
CA LEU A 47 1.09 -3.55 -8.89
C LEU A 47 0.40 -4.01 -10.18
N ALA A 48 -0.69 -3.36 -10.59
CA ALA A 48 -1.43 -3.69 -11.80
C ALA A 48 -0.56 -3.56 -13.07
N SER A 49 0.29 -2.53 -13.14
CA SER A 49 1.24 -2.32 -14.23
C SER A 49 2.26 -3.46 -14.32
N SER A 50 2.77 -3.94 -13.19
CA SER A 50 3.66 -5.11 -13.15
C SER A 50 2.95 -6.42 -13.52
N GLU A 51 1.71 -6.63 -13.08
CA GLU A 51 0.94 -7.85 -13.35
C GLU A 51 0.47 -7.94 -14.81
N LEU A 52 -0.10 -6.86 -15.32
CA LEU A 52 -0.79 -6.85 -16.61
C LEU A 52 0.14 -6.42 -17.74
N ARG A 53 1.17 -5.64 -17.42
CA ARG A 53 2.09 -5.08 -18.40
C ARG A 53 1.32 -4.43 -19.56
N ALA A 54 1.75 -4.63 -20.80
CA ALA A 54 1.07 -4.07 -21.97
C ALA A 54 -0.18 -4.86 -22.41
N ASP A 55 -0.57 -5.92 -21.70
CA ASP A 55 -1.60 -6.87 -22.17
C ASP A 55 -3.04 -6.40 -21.87
N ALA A 56 -3.21 -5.42 -20.98
CA ALA A 56 -4.51 -4.85 -20.63
C ALA A 56 -4.47 -3.31 -20.53
N PRO A 57 -4.18 -2.62 -21.64
CA PRO A 57 -3.97 -1.17 -21.64
C PRO A 57 -5.19 -0.41 -21.09
N GLU A 58 -6.41 -0.84 -21.40
CA GLU A 58 -7.63 -0.24 -20.87
C GLU A 58 -7.82 -0.40 -19.36
N THR A 59 -7.20 -1.41 -18.74
CA THR A 59 -7.18 -1.55 -17.27
C THR A 59 -6.19 -0.57 -16.66
N LEU A 60 -5.00 -0.44 -17.25
CA LEU A 60 -3.99 0.51 -16.77
C LEU A 60 -4.45 1.96 -16.95
N GLU A 61 -5.08 2.28 -18.07
CA GLU A 61 -5.70 3.58 -18.33
C GLU A 61 -6.74 3.93 -17.27
N ALA A 62 -7.57 2.98 -16.84
CA ALA A 62 -8.54 3.22 -15.79
C ALA A 62 -7.93 3.41 -14.39
N TRP A 63 -6.80 2.77 -14.09
CA TRP A 63 -6.04 3.06 -12.88
C TRP A 63 -5.41 4.45 -12.92
N LEU A 64 -4.90 4.89 -14.09
CA LEU A 64 -4.40 6.25 -14.29
C LEU A 64 -5.52 7.29 -14.16
N ASP A 65 -6.72 7.00 -14.68
CA ASP A 65 -7.89 7.87 -14.50
C ASP A 65 -8.29 7.98 -13.01
N LEU A 66 -8.20 6.86 -12.27
CA LEU A 66 -8.42 6.87 -10.82
C LEU A 66 -7.36 7.70 -10.09
N ALA A 67 -6.08 7.59 -10.47
CA ALA A 67 -5.00 8.39 -9.91
C ALA A 67 -5.26 9.89 -10.11
N GLN A 68 -5.63 10.31 -11.32
CA GLN A 68 -6.01 11.70 -11.60
C GLN A 68 -7.23 12.15 -10.78
N ALA A 69 -8.23 11.28 -10.62
CA ALA A 69 -9.43 11.58 -9.85
C ALA A 69 -9.14 11.82 -8.36
N VAL A 70 -8.07 11.23 -7.82
CA VAL A 70 -7.58 11.49 -6.46
C VAL A 70 -6.50 12.58 -6.40
N GLY A 71 -6.27 13.29 -7.51
CA GLY A 71 -5.39 14.45 -7.60
C GLY A 71 -3.90 14.13 -7.79
N GLU A 72 -3.56 12.91 -8.21
CA GLU A 72 -2.20 12.55 -8.61
C GLU A 72 -1.94 12.91 -10.08
N ASP A 73 -0.69 13.25 -10.40
CA ASP A 73 -0.30 13.54 -11.78
C ASP A 73 -0.21 12.24 -12.59
N ARG A 74 -0.76 12.28 -13.82
CA ARG A 74 -0.84 11.10 -14.68
C ARG A 74 0.54 10.62 -15.13
N ALA A 75 1.41 11.54 -15.55
CA ALA A 75 2.72 11.20 -16.07
C ALA A 75 3.63 10.69 -14.94
N ALA A 76 3.62 11.36 -13.79
CA ALA A 76 4.34 10.93 -12.60
C ALA A 76 3.87 9.56 -12.09
N THR A 77 2.56 9.29 -12.13
CA THR A 77 2.00 7.97 -11.78
C THR A 77 2.48 6.90 -12.77
N LEU A 78 2.40 7.17 -14.08
CA LEU A 78 2.86 6.25 -15.12
C LEU A 78 4.36 5.93 -14.99
N LEU A 79 5.18 6.93 -14.67
CA LEU A 79 6.62 6.79 -14.46
C LEU A 79 6.96 6.18 -13.09
N GLY A 80 5.98 6.03 -12.21
CA GLY A 80 6.17 5.46 -10.88
C GLY A 80 6.97 6.37 -9.93
N GLU A 81 7.02 7.69 -10.17
CA GLU A 81 7.86 8.64 -9.41
C GLU A 81 7.53 8.67 -7.90
N ARG A 82 6.28 8.37 -7.55
CA ARG A 82 5.79 8.33 -6.16
C ARG A 82 5.60 6.90 -5.63
N THR A 83 6.15 5.90 -6.33
CA THR A 83 6.08 4.50 -5.88
C THR A 83 6.93 4.33 -4.64
N LEU A 84 6.33 3.85 -3.56
CA LEU A 84 7.07 3.57 -2.33
C LEU A 84 8.15 2.51 -2.60
N PRO A 85 9.38 2.64 -2.07
CA PRO A 85 10.45 1.67 -2.30
C PRO A 85 10.04 0.22 -2.01
N ALA A 86 9.37 -0.02 -0.88
CA ALA A 86 8.87 -1.34 -0.51
C ALA A 86 7.78 -1.89 -1.46
N VAL A 87 7.02 -1.00 -2.11
CA VAL A 87 6.06 -1.39 -3.18
C VAL A 87 6.83 -1.77 -4.45
N GLY A 88 7.89 -1.03 -4.79
CA GLY A 88 8.80 -1.37 -5.88
C GLY A 88 9.46 -2.73 -5.69
N GLU A 89 9.95 -3.03 -4.48
CA GLU A 89 10.50 -4.34 -4.11
C GLU A 89 9.46 -5.46 -4.25
N ALA A 90 8.23 -5.25 -3.78
CA ALA A 90 7.14 -6.21 -3.93
C ALA A 90 6.80 -6.46 -5.42
N CYS A 91 6.78 -5.41 -6.23
CA CYS A 91 6.58 -5.51 -7.68
C CYS A 91 7.74 -6.25 -8.38
N GLY A 92 8.98 -6.08 -7.90
CA GLY A 92 10.13 -6.84 -8.37
C GLY A 92 9.98 -8.34 -8.11
N LEU A 93 9.63 -8.72 -6.86
CA LEU A 93 9.38 -10.12 -6.47
C LEU A 93 8.23 -10.74 -7.28
N LEU A 94 7.19 -9.96 -7.57
CA LEU A 94 6.10 -10.35 -8.45
C LEU A 94 6.61 -10.70 -9.86
N LEU A 95 7.39 -9.81 -10.47
CA LEU A 95 7.92 -10.02 -11.82
C LEU A 95 8.84 -11.24 -11.87
N GLU A 96 9.72 -11.41 -10.89
CA GLU A 96 10.59 -12.58 -10.77
C GLU A 96 9.78 -13.88 -10.63
N SER A 97 8.76 -13.90 -9.77
CA SER A 97 7.83 -15.03 -9.61
C SER A 97 7.14 -15.37 -10.93
N MET A 98 6.60 -14.37 -11.64
CA MET A 98 5.92 -14.58 -12.93
C MET A 98 6.85 -15.10 -14.02
N GLN A 99 8.12 -14.67 -14.03
CA GLN A 99 9.11 -15.16 -14.99
C GLN A 99 9.50 -16.62 -14.73
N ALA A 100 9.53 -17.04 -13.46
CA ALA A 100 9.85 -18.41 -13.08
C ALA A 100 8.65 -19.38 -13.18
N ALA A 101 7.42 -18.85 -13.26
CA ALA A 101 6.18 -19.62 -13.21
C ALA A 101 5.87 -20.36 -14.52
N THR A 102 5.21 -21.51 -14.40
CA THR A 102 4.52 -22.09 -15.56
C THR A 102 3.31 -21.23 -15.95
N PRO A 103 2.79 -21.33 -17.19
CA PRO A 103 1.56 -20.61 -17.56
C PRO A 103 0.38 -20.90 -16.62
N LEU A 104 0.26 -22.13 -16.14
CA LEU A 104 -0.78 -22.52 -15.20
C LEU A 104 -0.62 -21.81 -13.85
N ASP A 105 0.61 -21.76 -13.31
CA ASP A 105 0.87 -21.10 -12.03
C ASP A 105 0.68 -19.58 -12.14
N ALA A 106 1.15 -18.96 -13.24
CA ALA A 106 0.97 -17.53 -13.49
C ALA A 106 -0.52 -17.15 -13.57
N ILE A 107 -1.32 -17.90 -14.33
CA ILE A 107 -2.77 -17.68 -14.43
C ILE A 107 -3.46 -17.96 -13.08
N SER A 108 -3.02 -18.99 -12.34
CA SER A 108 -3.54 -19.27 -10.99
C SER A 108 -3.29 -18.13 -10.02
N GLY A 109 -2.12 -17.47 -10.11
CA GLY A 109 -1.82 -16.27 -9.34
C GLY A 109 -2.82 -15.14 -9.58
N SER A 110 -3.28 -14.95 -10.82
CA SER A 110 -4.28 -13.92 -11.17
C SER A 110 -5.67 -14.14 -10.58
N LEU A 111 -5.94 -15.31 -9.96
CA LEU A 111 -7.22 -15.57 -9.28
C LEU A 111 -7.44 -14.70 -8.03
N THR A 112 -6.46 -13.88 -7.63
CA THR A 112 -6.70 -12.76 -6.70
C THR A 112 -7.79 -11.81 -7.19
N ASP A 113 -7.99 -11.69 -8.51
CA ASP A 113 -9.05 -10.88 -9.13
C ASP A 113 -10.47 -11.31 -8.69
N LEU A 114 -10.67 -12.57 -8.27
CA LEU A 114 -11.95 -13.05 -7.72
C LEU A 114 -12.43 -12.22 -6.52
N PHE A 115 -11.50 -11.55 -5.83
CA PHE A 115 -11.75 -10.78 -4.62
C PHE A 115 -11.52 -9.28 -4.83
N LEU A 116 -10.92 -8.90 -5.97
CA LEU A 116 -10.65 -7.52 -6.31
C LEU A 116 -11.94 -6.75 -6.60
N ALA A 117 -12.88 -7.34 -7.36
CA ALA A 117 -14.10 -6.65 -7.77
C ALA A 117 -14.96 -6.21 -6.57
N GLU A 118 -15.16 -7.09 -5.58
CA GLU A 118 -15.88 -6.75 -4.34
C GLU A 118 -15.15 -5.63 -3.58
N ARG A 119 -13.82 -5.72 -3.45
CA ARG A 119 -13.00 -4.71 -2.78
C ARG A 119 -13.13 -3.33 -3.44
N LEU A 120 -13.06 -3.27 -4.76
CA LEU A 120 -13.20 -2.01 -5.51
C LEU A 120 -14.62 -1.43 -5.42
N ALA A 121 -15.65 -2.28 -5.35
CA ALA A 121 -17.02 -1.84 -5.14
C ALA A 121 -17.21 -1.20 -3.75
N GLU A 122 -16.62 -1.79 -2.70
CA GLU A 122 -16.60 -1.21 -1.35
C GLU A 122 -15.85 0.13 -1.32
N SER A 123 -14.70 0.21 -2.00
CA SER A 123 -13.95 1.47 -2.13
C SER A 123 -14.77 2.54 -2.83
N ALA A 124 -15.48 2.21 -3.91
CA ALA A 124 -16.33 3.16 -4.63
C ALA A 124 -17.48 3.69 -3.76
N ALA A 125 -18.10 2.81 -2.97
CA ALA A 125 -19.15 3.21 -2.03
C ALA A 125 -18.62 4.12 -0.92
N SER A 126 -17.40 3.87 -0.43
CA SER A 126 -16.75 4.75 0.55
C SER A 126 -16.43 6.13 -0.04
N PHE A 127 -15.93 6.19 -1.28
CA PHE A 127 -15.60 7.46 -1.94
C PHE A 127 -16.79 8.41 -2.00
N GLU A 128 -17.98 7.89 -2.31
CA GLU A 128 -19.22 8.67 -2.33
C GLU A 128 -19.61 9.22 -0.96
N LYS A 129 -19.37 8.44 0.09
CA LYS A 129 -19.84 8.75 1.45
C LYS A 129 -18.86 9.63 2.24
N HIS A 130 -17.57 9.40 2.06
CA HIS A 130 -16.53 9.90 2.96
C HIS A 130 -15.51 10.82 2.27
N HIS A 131 -15.32 10.70 0.95
CA HIS A 131 -14.23 11.37 0.25
C HIS A 131 -14.74 12.38 -0.80
N GLY A 132 -15.56 13.35 -0.37
CA GLY A 132 -16.19 14.35 -1.25
C GLY A 132 -15.24 15.30 -2.01
N TRP A 133 -13.93 15.22 -1.73
CA TRP A 133 -12.88 15.93 -2.47
C TRP A 133 -12.38 15.15 -3.72
N VAL A 134 -12.67 13.85 -3.82
CA VAL A 134 -12.30 13.01 -4.96
C VAL A 134 -13.23 13.30 -6.13
N ASP A 135 -12.67 13.39 -7.34
CA ASP A 135 -13.49 13.60 -8.56
C ASP A 135 -14.52 12.47 -8.69
N PRO A 136 -15.81 12.77 -8.90
CA PRO A 136 -16.87 11.78 -9.07
C PRO A 136 -16.58 10.69 -10.13
N LYS A 137 -15.71 10.97 -11.11
CA LYS A 137 -15.24 10.00 -12.11
C LYS A 137 -14.49 8.80 -11.51
N ALA A 138 -13.91 8.93 -10.31
CA ALA A 138 -13.27 7.83 -9.59
C ALA A 138 -14.20 6.61 -9.45
N ARG A 139 -15.50 6.84 -9.23
CA ARG A 139 -16.49 5.75 -9.12
C ARG A 139 -16.64 4.97 -10.42
N THR A 140 -16.67 5.68 -11.55
CA THR A 140 -16.74 5.07 -12.88
C THR A 140 -15.48 4.26 -13.17
N ALA A 141 -14.30 4.78 -12.81
CA ALA A 141 -13.04 4.08 -12.95
C ALA A 141 -13.02 2.77 -12.12
N LEU A 142 -13.37 2.85 -10.83
CA LEU A 142 -13.45 1.69 -9.93
C LEU A 142 -14.45 0.64 -10.39
N ALA A 143 -15.66 1.05 -10.82
CA ALA A 143 -16.66 0.13 -11.35
C ALA A 143 -16.17 -0.59 -12.62
N GLY A 144 -15.50 0.15 -13.53
CA GLY A 144 -14.90 -0.43 -14.73
C GLY A 144 -13.77 -1.42 -14.40
N LEU A 145 -12.92 -1.08 -13.41
CA LEU A 145 -11.84 -1.96 -12.93
C LEU A 145 -12.43 -3.26 -12.34
N GLY A 146 -13.46 -3.17 -11.50
CA GLY A 146 -14.14 -4.33 -10.94
C GLY A 146 -14.73 -5.25 -12.02
N GLN A 147 -15.45 -4.70 -13.00
CA GLN A 147 -15.99 -5.51 -14.11
C GLN A 147 -14.90 -6.21 -14.94
N ARG A 148 -13.73 -5.58 -15.11
CA ARG A 148 -12.60 -6.21 -15.81
C ARG A 148 -11.99 -7.32 -14.97
N ALA A 149 -11.80 -7.10 -13.67
CA ALA A 149 -11.32 -8.12 -12.74
C ALA A 149 -12.23 -9.35 -12.76
N ASP A 150 -13.56 -9.19 -12.69
CA ASP A 150 -14.52 -10.29 -12.75
C ASP A 150 -14.40 -11.14 -14.02
N ARG A 151 -14.24 -10.49 -15.18
CA ARG A 151 -14.06 -11.18 -16.46
C ARG A 151 -12.76 -11.97 -16.49
N ARG A 152 -11.65 -11.37 -16.02
CA ARG A 152 -10.34 -12.04 -15.96
C ARG A 152 -10.37 -13.21 -14.99
N ALA A 153 -10.96 -13.02 -13.82
CA ALA A 153 -11.09 -14.06 -12.80
C ALA A 153 -11.91 -15.26 -13.32
N SER A 154 -13.00 -15.00 -14.06
CA SER A 154 -13.80 -16.06 -14.66
C SER A 154 -13.02 -16.86 -15.70
N ALA A 155 -12.33 -16.17 -16.62
CA ALA A 155 -11.50 -16.82 -17.64
C ALA A 155 -10.31 -17.59 -17.04
N ALA A 156 -9.66 -17.01 -16.02
CA ALA A 156 -8.58 -17.66 -15.28
C ALA A 156 -9.08 -18.91 -14.56
N LEU A 157 -10.27 -18.85 -13.95
CA LEU A 157 -10.87 -20.00 -13.27
C LEU A 157 -11.09 -21.13 -14.27
N ASP A 158 -11.80 -20.87 -15.38
CA ASP A 158 -12.05 -21.84 -16.45
C ASP A 158 -10.75 -22.50 -16.96
N PHE A 159 -9.71 -21.68 -17.16
CA PHE A 159 -8.39 -22.17 -17.57
C PHE A 159 -7.79 -23.10 -16.51
N VAL A 160 -7.79 -22.70 -15.25
CA VAL A 160 -7.23 -23.51 -14.15
C VAL A 160 -7.99 -24.84 -14.02
N GLU A 161 -9.31 -24.86 -14.19
CA GLU A 161 -10.08 -26.13 -14.11
C GLU A 161 -9.72 -27.11 -15.21
N ALA A 162 -9.50 -26.60 -16.42
CA ALA A 162 -9.17 -27.39 -17.58
C ALA A 162 -7.76 -27.98 -17.49
N HIS A 163 -6.82 -27.27 -16.85
CA HIS A 163 -5.39 -27.62 -16.88
C HIS A 163 -4.85 -28.20 -15.56
N ALA A 164 -5.45 -27.91 -14.40
CA ALA A 164 -5.03 -28.46 -13.10
C ALA A 164 -5.53 -29.91 -12.90
N THR A 165 -5.11 -30.81 -13.79
CA THR A 165 -5.65 -32.18 -13.92
C THR A 165 -5.11 -33.16 -12.88
N THR A 166 -3.92 -32.93 -12.35
CA THR A 166 -3.28 -33.78 -11.32
C THR A 166 -3.20 -33.07 -9.97
N ASP A 167 -3.00 -33.83 -8.89
CA ASP A 167 -2.83 -33.23 -7.55
C ASP A 167 -1.57 -32.38 -7.44
N GLY A 168 -0.50 -32.73 -8.15
CA GLY A 168 0.71 -31.91 -8.23
C GLY A 168 0.44 -30.56 -8.88
N LEU A 169 -0.28 -30.54 -10.01
CA LEU A 169 -0.66 -29.29 -10.68
C LEU A 169 -1.60 -28.43 -9.82
N ARG A 170 -2.58 -29.07 -9.15
CA ARG A 170 -3.48 -28.38 -8.20
C ARG A 170 -2.70 -27.78 -7.03
N GLY A 171 -1.68 -28.47 -6.54
CA GLY A 171 -0.75 -27.97 -5.52
C GLY A 171 0.00 -26.73 -5.98
N GLY A 172 0.54 -26.74 -7.20
CA GLY A 172 1.20 -25.58 -7.82
C GLY A 172 0.27 -24.36 -7.93
N CYS A 173 -0.95 -24.56 -8.44
CA CYS A 173 -1.96 -23.50 -8.54
C CYS A 173 -2.26 -22.84 -7.18
N VAL A 174 -2.41 -23.65 -6.13
CA VAL A 174 -2.64 -23.16 -4.76
C VAL A 174 -1.45 -22.36 -4.26
N ALA A 175 -0.23 -22.88 -4.41
CA ALA A 175 0.98 -22.20 -3.98
C ALA A 175 1.17 -20.86 -4.71
N ALA A 176 0.90 -20.81 -6.01
CA ALA A 176 0.97 -19.59 -6.81
C ALA A 176 -0.06 -18.54 -6.37
N LEU A 177 -1.30 -18.96 -6.10
CA LEU A 177 -2.34 -18.06 -5.58
C LEU A 177 -1.97 -17.53 -4.19
N GLU A 178 -1.50 -18.38 -3.27
CA GLU A 178 -1.07 -17.95 -1.94
C GLU A 178 0.12 -16.98 -1.99
N GLN A 179 1.12 -17.28 -2.81
CA GLN A 179 2.25 -16.37 -3.04
C GLN A 179 1.75 -15.03 -3.57
N ARG A 180 0.78 -15.02 -4.49
CA ARG A 180 0.26 -13.78 -5.02
C ARG A 180 -0.43 -12.92 -3.96
N PHE A 181 -1.23 -13.53 -3.09
CA PHE A 181 -1.82 -12.82 -1.96
C PHE A 181 -0.77 -12.24 -1.00
N GLU A 182 0.34 -12.95 -0.74
CA GLU A 182 1.42 -12.41 0.11
C GLU A 182 2.09 -11.18 -0.50
N ILE A 183 2.28 -11.15 -1.83
CA ILE A 183 2.83 -9.97 -2.52
C ILE A 183 1.84 -8.80 -2.47
N HIS A 184 0.56 -9.06 -2.72
CA HIS A 184 -0.48 -8.02 -2.61
C HIS A 184 -0.57 -7.47 -1.17
N ARG A 185 -0.40 -8.35 -0.17
CA ARG A 185 -0.38 -7.97 1.24
C ARG A 185 0.84 -7.09 1.57
N SER A 186 2.03 -7.40 1.04
CA SER A 186 3.21 -6.57 1.29
C SER A 186 3.08 -5.15 0.74
N VAL A 187 2.37 -4.98 -0.39
CA VAL A 187 2.00 -3.65 -0.92
C VAL A 187 1.10 -2.90 0.07
N PHE A 188 0.06 -3.55 0.60
CA PHE A 188 -0.85 -2.94 1.58
C PHE A 188 -0.15 -2.61 2.91
N ASP A 189 0.74 -3.49 3.38
CA ASP A 189 1.58 -3.29 4.56
C ASP A 189 2.50 -2.08 4.35
N ALA A 190 3.11 -1.94 3.17
CA ALA A 190 3.98 -0.82 2.82
C ALA A 190 3.22 0.52 2.85
N VAL A 191 2.03 0.58 2.22
CA VAL A 191 1.18 1.77 2.24
C VAL A 191 0.75 2.10 3.67
N SER A 192 0.31 1.11 4.44
CA SER A 192 -0.11 1.31 5.84
C SER A 192 1.04 1.85 6.69
N LYS A 193 2.23 1.26 6.56
CA LYS A 193 3.41 1.68 7.30
C LYS A 193 3.82 3.10 6.92
N ALA A 194 3.90 3.41 5.63
CA ALA A 194 4.29 4.74 5.15
C ALA A 194 3.36 5.85 5.67
N ASN A 195 2.07 5.52 5.81
CA ASN A 195 1.03 6.45 6.21
C ASN A 195 0.62 6.37 7.68
N ALA A 196 1.25 5.51 8.49
CA ALA A 196 0.98 5.43 9.91
C ALA A 196 1.40 6.73 10.63
N HIS A 197 0.58 7.19 11.57
CA HIS A 197 0.86 8.41 12.31
C HIS A 197 2.00 8.22 13.29
N LEU A 198 2.89 9.21 13.34
CA LEU A 198 4.08 9.22 14.16
C LEU A 198 3.85 9.98 15.45
N ARG A 199 4.21 9.37 16.57
CA ARG A 199 4.24 10.04 17.88
C ARG A 199 5.49 9.67 18.65
N LEU A 200 5.90 10.55 19.57
CA LEU A 200 6.85 10.20 20.62
C LEU A 200 6.34 8.99 21.41
N SER A 201 7.25 8.05 21.69
CA SER A 201 6.92 6.89 22.50
C SER A 201 6.55 7.33 23.93
N GLY A 202 5.67 6.58 24.59
CA GLY A 202 5.30 6.89 25.98
C GLY A 202 6.48 6.91 26.97
N ALA A 203 7.62 6.31 26.60
CA ALA A 203 8.85 6.31 27.37
C ALA A 203 9.80 7.48 27.02
N ALA A 204 9.56 8.17 25.90
CA ALA A 204 10.39 9.25 25.41
C ALA A 204 9.93 10.61 25.95
N GLN A 205 10.85 11.40 26.49
CA GLN A 205 10.60 12.76 26.95
C GLN A 205 11.57 13.75 26.30
N ARG A 206 11.02 14.77 25.65
CA ARG A 206 11.82 15.90 25.15
C ARG A 206 12.28 16.77 26.32
N ARG A 207 13.56 17.12 26.34
CA ARG A 207 14.22 17.96 27.36
C ARG A 207 15.32 18.81 26.71
N ALA A 208 15.77 19.84 27.42
CA ALA A 208 17.00 20.55 27.05
C ALA A 208 18.20 19.95 27.79
N ASP A 209 19.34 19.87 27.13
CA ASP A 209 20.61 19.47 27.75
C ASP A 209 20.94 20.45 28.88
N PRO A 210 21.18 19.98 30.12
CA PRO A 210 21.51 20.87 31.23
C PRO A 210 22.86 21.58 31.06
N VAL A 211 23.73 21.13 30.17
CA VAL A 211 25.08 21.68 29.96
C VAL A 211 25.06 22.83 28.95
N ASP A 212 24.45 22.61 27.78
CA ASP A 212 24.51 23.56 26.65
C ASP A 212 23.13 24.00 26.13
N GLY A 213 22.04 23.53 26.73
CA GLY A 213 20.68 23.90 26.38
C GLY A 213 20.15 23.28 25.08
N ARG A 214 20.92 22.40 24.42
CA ARG A 214 20.48 21.79 23.15
C ARG A 214 19.31 20.84 23.37
N PRO A 215 18.37 20.74 22.40
CA PRO A 215 17.26 19.81 22.52
C PRO A 215 17.76 18.36 22.57
N MET A 216 17.11 17.53 23.39
CA MET A 216 17.37 16.10 23.50
C MET A 216 16.09 15.32 23.78
N VAL A 217 16.11 14.01 23.49
CA VAL A 217 15.12 13.05 23.94
C VAL A 217 15.73 12.14 24.99
N VAL A 218 15.06 11.98 26.12
CA VAL A 218 15.45 11.06 27.19
C VAL A 218 14.49 9.88 27.21
N LEU A 219 15.05 8.67 27.24
CA LEU A 219 14.38 7.39 27.47
C LEU A 219 14.92 6.76 28.76
N PRO A 220 14.29 5.70 29.31
CA PRO A 220 14.76 5.05 30.53
C PRO A 220 16.23 4.60 30.46
N GLU A 221 16.67 4.12 29.30
CA GLU A 221 17.99 3.50 29.12
C GLU A 221 18.98 4.35 28.30
N ARG A 222 18.57 5.53 27.79
CA ARG A 222 19.43 6.36 26.92
C ARG A 222 18.95 7.81 26.82
N ALA A 223 19.85 8.69 26.39
CA ALA A 223 19.52 10.04 25.95
C ALA A 223 20.08 10.28 24.54
N VAL A 224 19.27 10.90 23.68
CA VAL A 224 19.59 11.23 22.30
C VAL A 224 19.63 12.75 22.17
N ARG A 225 20.80 13.32 21.87
CA ARG A 225 20.91 14.75 21.58
C ARG A 225 20.41 15.04 20.17
N LEU A 226 19.63 16.10 20.02
CA LEU A 226 19.04 16.53 18.75
C LEU A 226 19.78 17.77 18.24
N ASN A 227 19.87 17.88 16.91
CA ASN A 227 20.12 19.16 16.26
C ASN A 227 18.79 19.93 16.09
N PRO A 228 18.81 21.22 15.72
CA PRO A 228 17.58 22.00 15.56
C PRO A 228 16.57 21.38 14.59
N SER A 229 17.04 20.82 13.47
CA SER A 229 16.19 20.18 12.46
C SER A 229 15.51 18.92 12.99
N GLY A 230 16.24 18.07 13.72
CA GLY A 230 15.70 16.87 14.36
C GLY A 230 14.66 17.19 15.44
N ASP A 231 14.86 18.29 16.17
CA ASP A 231 13.88 18.79 17.14
C ASP A 231 12.61 19.34 16.47
N GLU A 232 12.75 20.00 15.31
CA GLU A 232 11.61 20.41 14.48
C GLU A 232 10.84 19.20 13.95
N ILE A 233 11.53 18.19 13.39
CA ILE A 233 10.91 16.95 12.89
C ILE A 233 10.11 16.25 14.02
N LEU A 234 10.72 16.07 15.19
CA LEU A 234 10.06 15.42 16.32
C LEU A 234 8.90 16.25 16.90
N THR A 235 8.89 17.58 16.70
CA THR A 235 7.75 18.43 17.08
C THR A 235 6.52 18.14 16.22
N LEU A 236 6.70 17.74 14.96
CA LEU A 236 5.61 17.36 14.07
C LEU A 236 5.09 15.94 14.30
N CYS A 237 5.82 15.11 15.05
CA CYS A 237 5.43 13.75 15.43
C CYS A 237 4.48 13.77 16.65
N ASP A 238 3.27 14.30 16.44
CA ASP A 238 2.25 14.53 17.48
C ASP A 238 1.15 13.44 17.53
N GLY A 239 1.26 12.41 16.70
CA GLY A 239 0.26 11.34 16.56
C GLY A 239 -0.83 11.62 15.53
N SER A 240 -0.78 12.75 14.82
CA SER A 240 -1.72 13.09 13.75
C SER A 240 -1.11 13.07 12.35
N ARG A 241 0.22 13.02 12.24
CA ARG A 241 0.95 13.11 10.96
C ARG A 241 1.71 11.83 10.66
N SER A 242 1.67 11.38 9.42
CA SER A 242 2.54 10.33 8.90
C SER A 242 3.95 10.86 8.58
N ALA A 243 4.87 9.95 8.22
CA ALA A 243 6.19 10.35 7.76
C ALA A 243 6.13 11.24 6.50
N LEU A 244 5.19 10.94 5.59
CA LEU A 244 4.97 11.72 4.38
C LEU A 244 4.40 13.12 4.69
N ASP A 245 3.50 13.22 5.66
CA ASP A 245 2.94 14.51 6.08
C ASP A 245 4.02 15.39 6.73
N VAL A 246 4.86 14.80 7.58
CA VAL A 246 6.00 15.49 8.21
C VAL A 246 6.98 15.98 7.15
N ALA A 247 7.38 15.13 6.21
CA ALA A 247 8.28 15.50 5.11
C ALA A 247 7.68 16.61 4.24
N SER A 248 6.41 16.49 3.86
CA SER A 248 5.70 17.49 3.05
C SER A 248 5.59 18.83 3.75
N GLU A 249 5.27 18.84 5.05
CA GLU A 249 5.17 20.07 5.85
C GLU A 249 6.55 20.75 5.97
N LEU A 250 7.61 19.99 6.19
CA LEU A 250 8.97 20.52 6.26
C LEU A 250 9.46 21.03 4.90
N GLN A 251 9.13 20.34 3.80
CA GLN A 251 9.48 20.78 2.45
C GLN A 251 8.82 22.10 2.07
N ASN A 252 7.59 22.32 2.54
CA ASN A 252 6.89 23.60 2.38
C ASN A 252 7.52 24.72 3.20
N ARG A 253 8.08 24.41 4.37
CA ARG A 253 8.77 25.39 5.23
C ARG A 253 10.18 25.72 4.73
N HIS A 254 10.86 24.74 4.14
CA HIS A 254 12.25 24.82 3.70
C HIS A 254 12.38 24.39 2.21
N PRO A 255 11.77 25.14 1.26
CA PRO A 255 11.70 24.77 -0.15
C PRO A 255 13.06 24.68 -0.85
N GLU A 256 14.10 25.31 -0.29
CA GLU A 256 15.46 25.33 -0.82
C GLU A 256 16.28 24.08 -0.51
N VAL A 257 15.83 23.24 0.44
CA VAL A 257 16.57 22.05 0.85
C VAL A 257 16.31 20.91 -0.12
N ALA A 258 17.33 20.53 -0.88
CA ALA A 258 17.27 19.38 -1.77
C ALA A 258 17.27 18.06 -0.97
N ARG A 259 16.45 17.09 -1.42
CA ARG A 259 16.32 15.73 -0.83
C ARG A 259 15.87 15.71 0.64
N LEU A 260 15.20 16.77 1.10
CA LEU A 260 14.70 16.86 2.47
C LEU A 260 13.82 15.67 2.86
N GLU A 261 12.98 15.20 1.95
CA GLU A 261 12.13 14.02 2.17
C GLU A 261 12.94 12.79 2.57
N GLU A 262 14.06 12.52 1.87
CA GLU A 262 14.92 11.37 2.18
C GLU A 262 15.61 11.52 3.54
N ASP A 263 16.09 12.72 3.86
CA ASP A 263 16.73 13.02 5.15
C ASP A 263 15.73 12.89 6.31
N VAL A 264 14.50 13.38 6.13
CA VAL A 264 13.41 13.24 7.10
C VAL A 264 13.08 11.77 7.31
N HIS A 265 12.94 10.98 6.24
CA HIS A 265 12.68 9.54 6.36
C HIS A 265 13.80 8.79 7.06
N ALA A 266 15.06 9.09 6.75
CA ALA A 266 16.22 8.50 7.39
C ALA A 266 16.24 8.80 8.90
N PHE A 267 16.03 10.07 9.27
CA PHE A 267 15.98 10.49 10.67
C PHE A 267 14.83 9.84 11.43
N LEU A 268 13.61 9.81 10.87
CA LEU A 268 12.46 9.16 11.50
C LEU A 268 12.71 7.67 11.72
N SER A 269 13.32 6.99 10.74
CA SER A 269 13.69 5.58 10.85
C SER A 269 14.74 5.33 11.94
N GLU A 270 15.72 6.23 12.09
CA GLU A 270 16.69 6.16 13.18
C GLU A 270 16.01 6.32 14.54
N MET A 271 15.14 7.32 14.68
CA MET A 271 14.42 7.59 15.93
C MET A 271 13.49 6.44 16.33
N GLU A 272 12.82 5.80 15.37
CA GLU A 272 12.07 4.55 15.61
C GLU A 272 12.99 3.42 16.09
N GLY A 273 14.14 3.20 15.44
CA GLY A 273 15.12 2.20 15.86
C GLY A 273 15.70 2.45 17.26
N LEU A 274 15.73 3.72 17.69
CA LEU A 274 16.12 4.11 19.04
C LEU A 274 15.00 4.00 20.09
N GLY A 275 13.77 3.70 19.67
CA GLY A 275 12.58 3.66 20.53
C GLY A 275 12.01 5.04 20.89
N VAL A 276 12.48 6.11 20.23
CA VAL A 276 12.02 7.49 20.44
C VAL A 276 10.62 7.68 19.87
N LEU A 277 10.34 7.08 18.72
CA LEU A 277 9.06 7.17 18.02
C LEU A 277 8.34 5.84 18.01
N GLU A 278 7.02 5.91 17.94
CA GLU A 278 6.14 4.79 17.64
C GLU A 278 5.14 5.19 16.54
N ARG A 279 4.81 4.22 15.67
CA ARG A 279 3.78 4.38 14.65
C ARG A 279 2.44 3.89 15.20
N ARG A 280 1.39 4.69 15.05
CA ARG A 280 0.02 4.27 15.27
C ARG A 280 -0.73 4.19 13.95
N VAL A 281 -1.45 3.10 13.79
CA VAL A 281 -2.53 2.99 12.82
C VAL A 281 -3.70 3.81 13.37
N SER A 282 -4.40 4.55 12.53
CA SER A 282 -5.37 5.60 12.92
C SER A 282 -6.52 5.08 13.81
N SER A 283 -6.68 3.75 13.90
CA SER A 283 -7.69 3.06 14.70
C SER A 283 -7.22 2.53 16.08
N SER A 284 -6.21 3.13 16.74
CA SER A 284 -5.70 2.65 18.05
C SER A 284 -5.56 3.70 19.15
#